data_AF-A0A4R4EC52-F1
#
_entry.id   AF-A0A4R4EC52-F1
#
_cell.length_a   1.000
_cell.length_b   1.000
_cell.length_c   1.000
_cell.angle_alpha   90.00
_cell.angle_beta   90.00
_cell.angle_gamma   90.00
#
_symmetry.space_group_name_H-M   'P 1'
#
loop_
_entity.id
_entity.type
_entity.pdbx_description
1 polymer ?
#
loop_
_entity_poly.entity_id
_entity_poly.type
_entity_poly.pdbx_seq_one_letter_code
_entity_poly.pdbx_strand_id
1 'polypeptide(L)'
;MSLKISKLSADPSAEEVQALREELRVLWETGGQAHFREEEEILLPTFACYASIHQPIIMEMLLEHVEIRSLVRLIELGEGDVVGDIRKLGVSFEQHVRKEERVIFPLIEAALPEDVLQQLKPYFHEHSSGCRL
;
A
#
# COMPACT_ATOMS: atom_id res chain seq x y z
N MET A 1 -4.10 -8.10 4.02
CA MET A 1 -5.02 -8.94 3.20
C MET A 1 -4.36 -9.15 1.85
N SER A 2 -4.18 -10.40 1.39
CA SER A 2 -3.66 -10.63 0.02
C SER A 2 -4.78 -10.25 -0.95
N LEU A 3 -4.64 -9.09 -1.59
CA LEU A 3 -5.47 -8.71 -2.73
C LEU A 3 -5.39 -9.85 -3.75
N LYS A 4 -6.51 -10.53 -3.99
CA LYS A 4 -6.62 -11.53 -5.05
C LYS A 4 -6.67 -10.87 -6.45
N ILE A 5 -6.12 -9.68 -6.60
CA ILE A 5 -5.90 -9.00 -7.88
C ILE A 5 -5.11 -9.93 -8.84
N SER A 6 -4.28 -10.83 -8.29
CA SER A 6 -3.51 -11.82 -9.04
C SER A 6 -4.33 -12.98 -9.63
N LYS A 7 -5.66 -12.97 -9.53
CA LYS A 7 -6.54 -14.01 -10.10
C LYS A 7 -7.26 -13.62 -11.39
N LEU A 8 -6.85 -12.54 -12.04
CA LEU A 8 -7.35 -12.24 -13.38
C LEU A 8 -6.89 -13.35 -14.34
N SER A 9 -7.83 -13.99 -15.04
CA SER A 9 -7.53 -14.99 -16.05
C SER A 9 -6.70 -14.39 -17.20
N ALA A 10 -6.10 -15.24 -18.03
CA ALA A 10 -5.27 -14.77 -19.16
C ALA A 10 -6.09 -13.91 -20.14
N ASP A 11 -7.36 -14.29 -20.35
CA ASP A 11 -8.35 -13.61 -21.18
C ASP A 11 -9.64 -13.40 -20.37
N PRO A 12 -9.71 -12.33 -19.55
CA PRO A 12 -10.82 -12.12 -18.63
C PRO A 12 -12.06 -11.60 -19.35
N SER A 13 -13.21 -12.15 -18.97
CA SER A 13 -14.51 -11.62 -19.38
C SER A 13 -14.75 -10.21 -18.80
N ALA A 14 -15.66 -9.46 -19.44
CA ALA A 14 -16.07 -8.15 -18.93
C ALA A 14 -16.67 -8.22 -17.51
N GLU A 15 -17.34 -9.32 -17.17
CA GLU A 15 -17.90 -9.55 -15.83
C GLU A 15 -16.80 -9.74 -14.78
N GLU A 16 -15.74 -10.51 -15.09
CA GLU A 16 -14.57 -10.68 -14.21
C GLU A 16 -13.87 -9.34 -13.96
N VAL A 17 -13.66 -8.54 -15.01
CA VAL A 17 -13.05 -7.21 -14.90
C VAL A 17 -13.91 -6.30 -14.03
N GLN A 18 -15.22 -6.29 -14.22
CA GLN A 18 -16.13 -5.44 -13.43
C GLN A 18 -16.17 -5.87 -11.96
N ALA A 19 -16.18 -7.18 -11.68
CA ALA A 19 -16.15 -7.69 -10.32
C ALA A 19 -14.87 -7.27 -9.57
N LEU A 20 -13.71 -7.35 -10.24
CA LEU A 20 -12.43 -6.93 -9.66
C LEU A 20 -12.34 -5.42 -9.44
N ARG A 21 -12.92 -4.61 -10.32
CA ARG A 21 -13.01 -3.15 -10.11
C ARG A 21 -13.80 -2.82 -8.86
N GLU A 22 -14.93 -3.49 -8.64
CA GLU A 22 -15.73 -3.28 -7.43
C GLU A 22 -15.01 -3.77 -6.17
N GLU A 23 -14.35 -4.93 -6.23
CA GLU A 23 -13.51 -5.43 -5.12
C GLU A 23 -12.40 -4.43 -4.77
N LEU A 24 -11.70 -3.92 -5.80
CA LEU A 24 -10.66 -2.91 -5.62
C LEU A 24 -11.24 -1.64 -4.99
N ARG A 25 -12.37 -1.13 -5.50
CA ARG A 25 -13.02 0.08 -4.98
C ARG A 25 -13.35 -0.07 -3.51
N VAL A 26 -13.98 -1.17 -3.12
CA VAL A 26 -14.33 -1.46 -1.72
C VAL A 26 -13.06 -1.51 -0.86
N LEU A 27 -12.02 -2.24 -1.28
CA LEU A 27 -10.78 -2.35 -0.52
C LEU A 27 -10.07 -1.00 -0.37
N TRP A 28 -10.07 -0.20 -1.43
CA TRP A 28 -9.42 1.11 -1.46
C TRP A 28 -10.13 2.11 -0.55
N GLU A 29 -11.47 2.16 -0.60
CA GLU A 29 -12.30 3.04 0.23
C GLU A 29 -12.32 2.64 1.71
N THR A 30 -12.23 1.34 2.01
CA THR A 30 -12.35 0.82 3.39
C THR A 30 -11.03 0.70 4.15
N GLY A 31 -9.88 0.89 3.49
CA GLY A 31 -8.60 0.81 4.20
C GLY A 31 -7.37 1.24 3.40
N GLY A 32 -7.30 0.95 2.10
CA GLY A 32 -6.10 1.23 1.30
C GLY A 32 -5.62 2.68 1.35
N GLN A 33 -6.56 3.64 1.26
CA GLN A 33 -6.20 5.06 1.39
C GLN A 33 -5.78 5.47 2.80
N ALA A 34 -6.42 4.91 3.83
CA ALA A 34 -6.13 5.24 5.21
C ALA A 34 -4.71 4.77 5.57
N HIS A 35 -4.34 3.57 5.11
CA HIS A 35 -3.02 2.99 5.33
C HIS A 35 -1.87 3.91 4.86
N PHE A 36 -1.89 4.36 3.60
CA PHE A 36 -0.86 5.28 3.12
C PHE A 36 -0.85 6.62 3.85
N ARG A 37 -2.01 7.13 4.29
CA ARG A 37 -2.06 8.35 5.11
C ARG A 37 -1.46 8.11 6.49
N GLU A 38 -1.71 6.97 7.12
CA GLU A 38 -1.09 6.64 8.42
C GLU A 38 0.44 6.59 8.29
N GLU A 39 0.95 6.09 7.18
CA GLU A 39 2.39 6.08 6.94
C GLU A 39 2.97 7.47 6.67
N GLU A 40 2.34 8.22 5.77
CA GLU A 40 2.78 9.55 5.34
C GLU A 40 2.61 10.64 6.41
N GLU A 41 1.53 10.57 7.18
CA GLU A 41 1.10 11.63 8.10
C GLU A 41 1.43 11.31 9.57
N ILE A 42 1.70 10.04 9.91
CA ILE A 42 1.96 9.62 11.30
C ILE A 42 3.29 8.88 11.43
N LEU A 43 3.50 7.78 10.71
CA LEU A 43 4.69 6.93 10.87
C LEU A 43 5.99 7.65 10.46
N LEU A 44 6.05 8.13 9.22
CA LEU A 44 7.25 8.78 8.69
C LEU A 44 7.57 10.09 9.42
N PRO A 45 6.59 10.95 9.78
CA PRO A 45 6.85 12.11 10.64
C PRO A 45 7.36 11.72 12.04
N THR A 46 6.83 10.66 12.65
CA THR A 46 7.33 10.17 13.94
C THR A 46 8.76 9.65 13.80
N PHE A 47 9.05 8.87 12.76
CA PHE A 47 10.40 8.38 12.43
C PHE A 47 11.39 9.53 12.21
N ALA A 48 10.96 10.62 11.56
CA ALA A 48 11.79 11.80 11.30
C ALA A 48 12.33 12.49 12.57
N CYS A 49 11.68 12.28 13.72
CA CYS A 49 12.15 12.77 15.01
C CYS A 49 13.39 12.02 15.53
N TYR A 50 13.67 10.82 15.02
CA TYR A 50 14.72 9.93 15.52
C TYR A 50 15.78 9.59 14.46
N ALA A 51 15.40 9.59 13.18
CA ALA A 51 16.30 9.30 12.07
C ALA A 51 15.99 10.16 10.83
N SER A 52 16.97 10.28 9.93
CA SER A 52 16.79 11.05 8.69
C SER A 52 15.78 10.36 7.78
N ILE A 53 14.81 11.10 7.26
CA ILE A 53 13.90 10.64 6.20
C ILE A 53 14.52 10.70 4.80
N HIS A 54 15.67 11.37 4.63
CA HIS A 54 16.37 11.46 3.34
C HIS A 54 17.12 10.17 3.02
N GLN A 55 16.39 9.05 2.99
CA GLN A 55 16.91 7.74 2.67
C GLN A 55 16.30 7.28 1.34
N PRO A 56 17.10 6.73 0.41
CA PRO A 56 16.61 6.26 -0.89
C PRO A 56 15.38 5.35 -0.78
N ILE A 57 15.35 4.46 0.20
CA ILE A 57 14.24 3.51 0.39
C ILE A 57 12.92 4.19 0.80
N ILE A 58 12.97 5.27 1.57
CA ILE A 58 11.79 6.04 1.98
C ILE A 58 11.26 6.87 0.82
N MET A 59 12.16 7.44 0.01
CA MET A 59 11.77 8.15 -1.22
C MET A 59 11.14 7.20 -2.22
N GLU A 60 11.68 5.99 -2.36
CA GLU A 60 11.13 4.95 -3.23
C GLU A 60 9.72 4.53 -2.79
N MET A 61 9.50 4.29 -1.49
CA MET A 61 8.18 3.98 -0.92
C MET A 61 7.14 5.07 -1.25
N LEU A 62 7.48 6.34 -1.06
CA LEU A 62 6.57 7.45 -1.36
C LEU A 62 6.24 7.56 -2.86
N LEU A 63 7.20 7.23 -3.73
CA LEU A 63 6.95 7.15 -5.17
C LEU A 63 5.98 5.99 -5.49
N GLU A 64 6.19 4.81 -4.89
CA GLU A 64 5.27 3.67 -5.04
C GLU A 64 3.84 4.02 -4.61
N HIS A 65 3.67 4.78 -3.52
CA HIS A 65 2.34 5.24 -3.10
C HIS A 65 1.65 6.06 -4.19
N VAL A 66 2.37 6.99 -4.83
CA VAL A 66 1.83 7.82 -5.91
C VAL A 66 1.48 6.97 -7.14
N GLU A 67 2.31 6.00 -7.49
CA GLU A 67 2.09 5.08 -8.61
C GLU A 67 0.87 4.19 -8.37
N ILE A 68 0.75 3.61 -7.18
CA ILE A 68 -0.40 2.78 -6.77
C ILE A 68 -1.68 3.61 -6.80
N ARG A 69 -1.68 4.82 -6.22
CA ARG A 69 -2.84 5.75 -6.28
C ARG A 69 -3.24 6.08 -7.71
N SER A 70 -2.26 6.27 -8.59
CA SER A 70 -2.50 6.58 -10.00
C SER A 70 -3.13 5.38 -10.73
N LEU A 71 -2.64 4.17 -10.49
CA LEU A 71 -3.21 2.94 -11.07
C LEU A 71 -4.65 2.72 -10.61
N VAL A 72 -4.94 2.88 -9.31
CA VAL A 72 -6.32 2.79 -8.80
C VAL A 72 -7.22 3.80 -9.51
N ARG A 73 -6.77 5.05 -9.67
CA ARG A 73 -7.54 6.09 -10.36
C ARG A 73 -7.83 5.74 -11.82
N LEU A 74 -6.85 5.22 -12.55
CA LEU A 74 -7.04 4.78 -13.94
C LEU A 74 -8.07 3.66 -14.06
N ILE A 75 -7.99 2.67 -13.17
CA ILE A 75 -8.92 1.54 -13.11
C ILE A 75 -10.35 2.00 -12.76
N GLU A 76 -10.50 2.96 -11.86
CA GLU A 76 -11.80 3.57 -11.53
C GLU A 76 -12.41 4.30 -12.73
N LEU A 77 -11.61 5.09 -13.46
CA LEU A 77 -12.06 5.80 -14.66
C LEU A 77 -12.46 4.82 -15.78
N GLY A 78 -11.82 3.66 -15.85
CA GLY A 78 -12.13 2.63 -16.84
C GLY A 78 -11.70 2.99 -18.27
N GLU A 79 -10.78 3.95 -18.40
CA GLU A 79 -10.22 4.37 -19.69
C GLU A 79 -8.92 3.61 -19.98
N GLY A 80 -8.66 3.28 -21.25
CA GLY A 80 -7.42 2.62 -21.65
C GLY A 80 -7.37 1.11 -21.35
N ASP A 81 -6.18 0.60 -21.01
CA ASP A 81 -5.93 -0.83 -20.77
C ASP A 81 -6.18 -1.21 -19.30
N VAL A 82 -7.46 -1.25 -18.93
CA VAL A 82 -7.91 -1.57 -17.56
C VAL A 82 -7.37 -2.93 -17.09
N VAL A 83 -7.32 -3.92 -17.98
CA VAL A 83 -6.79 -5.26 -17.68
C VAL A 83 -5.30 -5.21 -17.37
N GLY A 84 -4.53 -4.50 -18.20
CA GLY A 84 -3.12 -4.26 -17.96
C GLY A 84 -2.86 -3.50 -16.66
N ASP A 85 -3.67 -2.49 -16.35
CA ASP A 85 -3.50 -1.67 -15.16
C ASP A 85 -3.87 -2.42 -13.87
N ILE A 86 -4.92 -3.26 -13.88
CA ILE A 86 -5.21 -4.19 -12.77
C ILE A 86 -4.02 -5.12 -12.52
N ARG A 87 -3.43 -5.69 -13.57
CA ARG A 87 -2.25 -6.58 -13.44
C ARG A 87 -1.04 -5.84 -12.86
N LYS A 88 -0.75 -4.64 -13.36
CA LYS A 88 0.34 -3.79 -12.83
C LYS A 88 0.12 -3.43 -11.37
N LEU A 89 -1.12 -3.09 -10.99
CA LEU A 89 -1.47 -2.77 -9.61
C LEU A 89 -1.20 -3.96 -8.69
N GLY A 90 -1.61 -5.17 -9.08
CA GLY A 90 -1.35 -6.37 -8.29
C GLY A 90 0.14 -6.62 -8.02
N VAL A 91 0.97 -6.47 -9.06
CA VAL A 91 2.43 -6.61 -8.94
C VAL A 91 3.02 -5.50 -8.06
N SER A 92 2.63 -4.25 -8.30
CA SER A 92 3.16 -3.09 -7.56
C SER A 92 2.81 -3.18 -6.08
N PHE A 93 1.57 -3.55 -5.75
CA PHE A 93 1.11 -3.71 -4.38
C PHE A 93 1.83 -4.84 -3.64
N GLU A 94 2.03 -6.00 -4.30
CA GLU A 94 2.78 -7.11 -3.71
C GLU A 94 4.26 -6.74 -3.44
N GLN A 95 4.89 -6.02 -4.37
CA GLN A 95 6.27 -5.56 -4.21
C GLN A 95 6.40 -4.54 -3.08
N HIS A 96 5.47 -3.59 -3.04
CA HIS A 96 5.41 -2.54 -2.04
C HIS A 96 5.25 -3.12 -0.62
N VAL A 97 4.22 -3.96 -0.37
CA VAL A 97 4.01 -4.60 0.94
C VAL A 97 5.24 -5.42 1.38
N ARG A 98 5.87 -6.15 0.46
CA ARG A 98 7.09 -6.90 0.79
C ARG A 98 8.26 -6.00 1.17
N LYS A 99 8.39 -4.83 0.54
CA LYS A 99 9.43 -3.86 0.85
C LYS A 99 9.20 -3.26 2.23
N GLU A 100 7.96 -2.95 2.56
CA GLU A 100 7.58 -2.45 3.87
C GLU A 100 7.93 -3.44 4.97
N GLU A 101 7.41 -4.67 4.86
CA GLU A 101 7.60 -5.73 5.86
C GLU A 101 9.08 -6.12 6.05
N ARG A 102 9.88 -6.10 4.99
CA ARG A 102 11.25 -6.65 5.03
C ARG A 102 12.34 -5.60 5.21
N VAL A 103 12.04 -4.35 4.91
CA VAL A 103 13.06 -3.30 4.86
C VAL A 103 12.63 -2.08 5.66
N ILE A 104 11.44 -1.53 5.38
CA ILE A 104 11.05 -0.23 5.94
C ILE A 104 10.65 -0.34 7.40
N PHE A 105 9.77 -1.28 7.77
CA PHE A 105 9.39 -1.44 9.18
C PHE A 105 10.58 -1.85 10.05
N PRO A 106 11.45 -2.82 9.67
CA PRO A 106 12.65 -3.11 10.44
C PRO A 106 13.58 -1.91 10.59
N LEU A 107 13.70 -1.06 9.57
CA LEU A 107 14.48 0.18 9.63
C LEU A 107 13.89 1.18 10.63
N ILE A 108 12.56 1.33 10.65
CA ILE A 108 11.86 2.24 11.56
C ILE A 108 11.92 1.71 13.00
N GLU A 109 11.63 0.42 13.22
CA GLU A 109 11.72 -0.25 14.52
C GLU A 109 13.11 -0.12 15.14
N ALA A 110 14.17 -0.24 14.33
CA ALA A 110 15.54 -0.11 14.81
C ALA A 110 15.90 1.32 15.26
N ALA A 111 15.20 2.34 14.76
CA ALA A 111 15.45 3.75 15.08
C ALA A 111 14.59 4.27 16.24
N LEU A 112 13.39 3.71 16.43
CA LEU A 112 12.42 4.21 17.38
C LEU A 112 12.58 3.58 18.77
N PRO A 113 12.50 4.37 19.85
CA PRO A 113 12.35 3.85 21.20
C PRO A 113 11.06 3.03 21.37
N GLU A 114 11.11 2.02 22.25
CA GLU A 114 9.97 1.12 22.50
C GLU A 114 8.69 1.86 22.91
N ASP A 115 8.77 2.91 23.73
CA ASP A 115 7.61 3.69 24.15
C ASP A 115 6.95 4.46 23.01
N VAL A 116 7.72 4.84 21.98
CA VAL A 116 7.22 5.46 20.75
C VAL A 116 6.58 4.39 19.87
N LEU A 117 7.18 3.22 19.74
CA LEU A 117 6.59 2.09 19.02
C LEU A 117 5.23 1.71 19.63
N GLN A 118 5.10 1.69 20.96
CA GLN A 118 3.81 1.47 21.63
C GLN A 118 2.75 2.51 21.26
N GLN A 119 3.13 3.77 21.03
CA GLN A 119 2.19 4.84 20.63
C GLN A 119 1.72 4.68 19.18
N LEU A 120 2.53 4.06 18.31
CA LEU A 120 2.19 3.81 16.92
C LEU A 120 1.26 2.61 16.74
N LYS A 121 1.25 1.67 17.70
CA LYS A 121 0.45 0.44 17.63
C LYS A 121 -1.01 0.62 17.17
N PRO A 122 -1.81 1.58 17.66
CA PRO A 122 -3.21 1.72 17.27
C PRO A 122 -3.42 1.95 15.76
N TYR A 123 -2.45 2.52 15.04
CA TYR A 123 -2.54 2.78 13.61
C TYR A 123 -2.18 1.56 12.76
N PHE A 124 -1.39 0.63 13.32
CA PHE A 124 -0.80 -0.49 12.58
C PHE A 124 -1.17 -1.88 13.14
N HIS A 125 -2.02 -1.96 14.17
CA HIS A 125 -2.42 -3.24 14.78
C HIS A 125 -3.59 -3.95 14.09
N GLU A 126 -4.52 -3.24 13.42
CA GLU A 126 -5.76 -3.87 12.90
C GLU A 126 -6.34 -3.22 11.63
N HIS A 127 -5.57 -2.52 10.80
CA HIS A 127 -6.03 -2.28 9.44
C HIS A 127 -5.87 -3.56 8.62
N SER A 128 -6.96 -3.97 7.98
CA SER A 128 -7.11 -5.16 7.12
C SER A 128 -6.01 -5.30 6.03
N SER A 129 -5.14 -4.30 5.87
CA SER A 129 -3.95 -4.21 5.03
C SER A 129 -2.88 -5.28 5.32
N GLY A 130 -2.69 -5.73 6.57
CA GLY A 130 -1.75 -6.82 6.89
C GLY A 130 -0.31 -6.40 7.22
N CYS A 131 -0.01 -5.10 7.29
CA CYS A 131 1.22 -4.60 7.89
C CYS A 131 1.17 -4.80 9.41
N ARG A 132 2.29 -5.25 10.00
CA ARG A 132 2.52 -5.29 11.44
C ARG A 132 3.82 -4.53 11.72
N LEU A 133 3.73 -3.57 12.63
CA LEU A 133 4.87 -3.02 13.38
C LEU A 133 5.17 -3.88 14.62
#